data_AF-A0A4U1CRQ3-F1
#
_entry.id   AF-A0A4U1CRQ3-F1
#
_cell.length_a   1.000
_cell.length_b   1.000
_cell.length_c   1.000
_cell.angle_alpha   90.00
_cell.angle_beta   90.00
_cell.angle_gamma   90.00
#
_symmetry.space_group_name_H-M   'P 1'
#
loop_
_entity.id
_entity.type
_entity.pdbx_description
1 polymer ?
#
loop_
_entity_poly.entity_id
_entity_poly.type
_entity_poly.pdbx_seq_one_letter_code
_entity_poly.pdbx_strand_id
1 'polypeptide(L)'
;MKKLHALFLFLTVLCLGFNSCQKDIVFVEGSGPGGTKPTTYTTKMSAKVDGVLVECEFAYAQPFTNQDGTKDIDINGLKNPQGFILSFQDFKGVGTYNAADLISSGTYIAGITNPYADAYYAETGTIKITTYNSKVIIGTFEFKAVNTDGAVKTITEGQFVITLEPIPGPTPGQGTSNMSAKVDGTSTNFVGQAGLVKSAALGNMMTIVGTNGVKALTVIIYNYKGNGTYDIDIDAQGSYNEDQSQTGSYASETGVKTGKLIITSSSTTTVKGTFEFVAPNMDTFLSTKKTITEGKFDLSYTTITM
;
A
#
# COMPACT_ATOMS: atom_id res chain seq x y z
N MET A 1 -55.16 22.76 -35.12
CA MET A 1 -53.73 22.37 -35.14
C MET A 1 -52.83 23.58 -34.85
N LYS A 2 -52.86 24.13 -33.63
CA LYS A 2 -52.02 25.29 -33.22
C LYS A 2 -51.32 25.10 -31.86
N LYS A 3 -51.35 23.89 -31.28
CA LYS A 3 -50.79 23.59 -29.95
C LYS A 3 -49.57 22.64 -29.95
N LEU A 4 -49.01 22.33 -31.12
CA LEU A 4 -47.84 21.41 -31.20
C LEU A 4 -46.49 22.14 -31.33
N HIS A 5 -46.48 23.41 -31.75
CA HIS A 5 -45.23 24.18 -31.92
C HIS A 5 -44.68 24.78 -30.62
N ALA A 6 -45.52 24.96 -29.59
CA ALA A 6 -45.08 25.49 -28.29
C ALA A 6 -44.34 24.44 -27.43
N LEU A 7 -44.56 23.14 -27.69
CA LEU A 7 -43.92 22.06 -26.94
C LEU A 7 -42.49 21.77 -27.41
N PHE A 8 -42.17 22.07 -28.68
CA PHE A 8 -40.81 21.89 -29.22
C PHE A 8 -39.85 23.04 -28.90
N LEU A 9 -40.37 24.25 -28.64
CA LEU A 9 -39.56 25.41 -28.25
C LEU A 9 -39.17 25.38 -26.77
N PHE A 10 -39.91 24.63 -25.94
CA PHE A 10 -39.58 24.47 -24.51
C PHE A 10 -38.56 23.34 -24.25
N LEU A 11 -38.33 22.46 -25.23
CA LEU A 11 -37.36 21.35 -25.10
C LEU A 11 -35.95 21.73 -25.58
N THR A 12 -35.78 22.84 -26.30
CA THR A 12 -34.48 23.29 -26.82
C THR A 12 -33.76 24.30 -25.92
N VAL A 13 -34.42 24.84 -24.89
CA VAL A 13 -33.84 25.85 -23.98
C VAL A 13 -33.25 25.26 -22.69
N LEU A 14 -33.39 23.95 -22.45
CA LEU A 14 -32.80 23.27 -21.28
C LEU A 14 -31.41 22.64 -21.52
N CYS A 15 -30.81 22.80 -22.69
CA CYS A 15 -29.50 22.21 -23.02
C CYS A 15 -28.30 23.16 -22.87
N LEU A 16 -28.48 24.37 -22.33
CA LEU A 16 -27.40 25.36 -22.18
C LEU A 16 -27.38 25.88 -20.75
N GLY A 17 -26.59 25.26 -19.85
CA GLY A 17 -26.53 25.79 -18.50
C GLY A 17 -25.77 25.02 -17.41
N PHE A 18 -24.93 24.05 -17.72
CA PHE A 18 -23.89 23.61 -16.78
C PHE A 18 -22.56 23.49 -17.49
N ASN A 19 -21.96 24.64 -17.82
CA ASN A 19 -20.51 24.75 -17.72
C ASN A 19 -20.16 24.60 -16.23
N SER A 20 -20.20 23.35 -15.74
CA SER A 20 -19.40 23.00 -14.59
C SER A 20 -17.99 23.33 -15.00
N CYS A 21 -17.37 24.30 -14.32
CA CYS A 21 -15.94 24.50 -14.35
C CYS A 21 -15.30 23.15 -14.00
N GLN A 22 -15.00 22.35 -15.02
CA GLN A 22 -13.99 21.32 -14.93
C GLN A 22 -12.72 22.13 -14.66
N LYS A 23 -12.45 22.36 -13.37
CA LYS A 23 -11.16 22.91 -12.94
C LYS A 23 -10.15 22.02 -13.65
N ASP A 24 -9.35 22.63 -14.52
CA ASP A 24 -8.22 21.99 -15.14
C ASP A 24 -7.57 21.14 -14.07
N ILE A 25 -7.57 19.83 -14.28
CA ILE A 25 -6.85 18.89 -13.44
C ILE A 25 -5.46 19.51 -13.36
N VAL A 26 -5.08 19.96 -12.17
CA VAL A 26 -3.77 20.54 -11.93
C VAL A 26 -2.81 19.39 -12.17
N PHE A 27 -2.33 19.30 -13.41
CA PHE A 27 -1.22 18.47 -13.79
C PHE A 27 -0.16 18.70 -12.72
N VAL A 28 0.32 17.60 -12.13
CA VAL A 28 1.51 17.66 -11.29
C VAL A 28 2.52 18.50 -12.06
N GLU A 29 2.98 19.60 -11.45
CA GLU A 29 3.90 20.56 -12.05
C GLU A 29 4.99 19.77 -12.78
N GLY A 30 5.04 19.83 -14.12
CA GLY A 30 6.00 19.06 -14.91
C GLY A 30 5.49 17.89 -15.76
N SER A 31 4.18 17.60 -15.81
CA SER A 31 3.63 16.45 -16.56
C SER A 31 3.10 16.74 -17.98
N GLY A 32 3.23 17.98 -18.45
CA GLY A 32 2.97 18.35 -19.85
C GLY A 32 4.23 18.25 -20.74
N PRO A 33 4.09 18.13 -22.08
CA PRO A 33 5.23 18.23 -22.99
C PRO A 33 5.86 19.62 -22.86
N GLY A 34 7.00 19.71 -22.17
CA GLY A 34 7.71 20.96 -21.87
C GLY A 34 7.76 21.37 -20.39
N GLY A 35 7.13 20.60 -19.48
CA GLY A 35 7.25 20.82 -18.05
C GLY A 35 8.57 20.30 -17.48
N THR A 36 9.16 21.01 -16.52
CA THR A 36 10.34 20.54 -15.78
C THR A 36 9.96 19.26 -15.04
N LYS A 37 10.59 18.13 -15.39
CA LYS A 37 10.33 16.82 -14.79
C LYS A 37 10.36 16.92 -13.25
N PRO A 38 9.31 16.50 -12.52
CA PRO A 38 9.31 16.50 -11.06
C PRO A 38 10.51 15.69 -10.55
N THR A 39 11.25 16.23 -9.58
CA THR A 39 12.39 15.54 -8.95
C THR A 39 11.96 14.46 -7.95
N THR A 40 10.72 14.55 -7.44
CA THR A 40 10.14 13.61 -6.48
C THR A 40 8.65 13.44 -6.74
N TYR A 41 8.18 12.20 -6.77
CA TYR A 41 6.76 11.87 -6.83
C TYR A 41 6.30 11.52 -5.40
N THR A 42 5.30 12.25 -4.90
CA THR A 42 4.63 11.90 -3.64
C THR A 42 3.42 11.06 -3.97
N THR A 43 3.38 9.84 -3.44
CA THR A 43 2.25 8.94 -3.64
C THR A 43 0.97 9.51 -3.03
N LYS A 44 -0.12 9.56 -3.80
CA LYS A 44 -1.44 10.05 -3.38
C LYS A 44 -2.55 9.42 -4.23
N MET A 45 -3.72 9.22 -3.63
CA MET A 45 -4.94 8.82 -4.32
C MET A 45 -6.15 9.50 -3.66
N SER A 46 -7.11 9.96 -4.47
CA SER A 46 -8.34 10.59 -3.99
C SER A 46 -9.44 10.47 -5.02
N ALA A 47 -10.70 10.45 -4.59
CA ALA A 47 -11.86 10.60 -5.46
C ALA A 47 -13.06 11.17 -4.69
N LYS A 48 -14.08 11.64 -5.40
CA LYS A 48 -15.38 11.95 -4.81
C LYS A 48 -16.30 10.73 -4.88
N VAL A 49 -16.78 10.27 -3.74
CA VAL A 49 -17.79 9.21 -3.61
C VAL A 49 -19.12 9.88 -3.29
N ASP A 50 -20.10 9.77 -4.19
CA ASP A 50 -21.39 10.45 -4.11
C ASP A 50 -21.22 11.97 -3.87
N GLY A 51 -20.20 12.57 -4.48
CA GLY A 51 -19.86 13.99 -4.36
C GLY A 51 -19.00 14.35 -3.13
N VAL A 52 -18.80 13.43 -2.18
CA VAL A 52 -17.96 13.66 -0.98
C VAL A 52 -16.52 13.23 -1.27
N LEU A 53 -15.57 14.14 -1.05
CA LEU A 53 -14.15 13.84 -1.25
C LEU A 53 -13.65 12.81 -0.22
N VAL A 54 -13.04 11.75 -0.74
CA VAL A 54 -12.30 10.73 0.01
C VAL A 54 -10.83 10.83 -0.40
N GLU A 55 -9.98 11.24 0.54
CA GLU A 55 -8.53 11.28 0.37
C GLU A 55 -7.90 10.07 1.08
N CYS A 56 -7.14 9.27 0.34
CA CYS A 56 -6.44 8.12 0.90
C CYS A 56 -5.27 8.56 1.77
N GLU A 57 -5.14 7.93 2.95
CA GLU A 57 -4.01 8.11 3.87
C GLU A 57 -2.75 7.41 3.34
N PHE A 58 -2.95 6.35 2.56
CA PHE A 58 -1.89 5.57 1.94
C PHE A 58 -2.33 5.13 0.55
N ALA A 59 -1.40 5.11 -0.40
CA ALA A 59 -1.66 4.49 -1.70
C ALA A 59 -0.39 3.79 -2.19
N TYR A 60 -0.55 2.75 -3.00
CA TYR A 60 0.56 1.98 -3.55
C TYR A 60 0.13 1.22 -4.80
N ALA A 61 1.10 0.68 -5.54
CA ALA A 61 0.86 -0.23 -6.64
C ALA A 61 1.61 -1.53 -6.40
N GLN A 62 0.98 -2.64 -6.70
CA GLN A 62 1.52 -3.98 -6.52
C GLN A 62 1.53 -4.69 -7.86
N PRO A 63 2.68 -4.79 -8.53
CA PRO A 63 2.80 -5.57 -9.76
C PRO A 63 2.96 -7.06 -9.44
N PHE A 64 2.34 -7.90 -10.25
CA PHE A 64 2.50 -9.35 -10.23
C PHE A 64 2.96 -9.83 -11.60
N THR A 65 3.85 -10.82 -11.65
CA THR A 65 4.22 -11.48 -12.92
C THR A 65 3.63 -12.88 -12.91
N ASN A 66 2.74 -13.15 -13.84
CA ASN A 66 2.07 -14.45 -13.98
C ASN A 66 3.02 -15.49 -14.59
N GLN A 67 2.64 -16.77 -14.48
CA GLN A 67 3.43 -17.89 -15.02
C GLN A 67 3.64 -17.81 -16.54
N ASP A 68 2.72 -17.17 -17.26
CA ASP A 68 2.79 -16.94 -18.70
C ASP A 68 3.65 -15.71 -19.07
N GLY A 69 4.22 -15.01 -18.09
CA GLY A 69 5.02 -13.82 -18.26
C GLY A 69 4.22 -12.52 -18.43
N THR A 70 2.88 -12.58 -18.41
CA THR A 70 2.05 -11.38 -18.35
C THR A 70 2.22 -10.67 -17.01
N LYS A 71 1.95 -9.37 -16.99
CA LYS A 71 2.08 -8.55 -15.78
C LYS A 71 0.73 -8.04 -15.36
N ASP A 72 0.31 -8.37 -14.16
CA ASP A 72 -0.86 -7.76 -13.54
C ASP A 72 -0.40 -6.62 -12.63
N ILE A 73 -1.28 -5.67 -12.38
CA ILE A 73 -1.01 -4.61 -11.41
C ILE A 73 -2.28 -4.28 -10.65
N ASP A 74 -2.16 -4.15 -9.34
CA ASP A 74 -3.19 -3.56 -8.49
C ASP A 74 -2.73 -2.19 -8.00
N ILE A 75 -3.59 -1.19 -8.11
CA ILE A 75 -3.36 0.14 -7.52
C ILE A 75 -4.35 0.32 -6.39
N ASN A 76 -3.82 0.49 -5.18
CA ASN A 76 -4.60 0.52 -3.95
C ASN A 76 -4.50 1.90 -3.31
N GLY A 77 -5.64 2.41 -2.84
CA GLY A 77 -5.74 3.58 -1.99
C GLY A 77 -6.52 3.23 -0.72
N LEU A 78 -5.91 3.44 0.45
CA LEU A 78 -6.48 3.07 1.75
C LEU A 78 -6.85 4.32 2.54
N LYS A 79 -8.04 4.32 3.14
CA LYS A 79 -8.55 5.38 4.02
C LYS A 79 -9.41 4.77 5.11
N ASN A 80 -8.96 4.52 6.34
CA ASN A 80 -9.79 3.79 7.31
C ASN A 80 -11.20 4.41 7.50
N PRO A 81 -12.32 3.67 7.25
CA PRO A 81 -12.46 2.26 6.84
C PRO A 81 -12.73 2.02 5.33
N GLN A 82 -12.66 3.06 4.53
CA GLN A 82 -12.86 3.11 3.09
C GLN A 82 -11.58 2.81 2.26
N GLY A 83 -11.74 2.63 0.95
CA GLY A 83 -10.61 2.52 0.03
C GLY A 83 -11.00 2.37 -1.43
N PHE A 84 -10.00 2.41 -2.30
CA PHE A 84 -10.12 2.15 -3.72
C PHE A 84 -9.14 1.06 -4.13
N ILE A 85 -9.57 0.18 -5.03
CA ILE A 85 -8.73 -0.86 -5.65
C ILE A 85 -8.96 -0.76 -7.15
N LEU A 86 -7.90 -0.59 -7.92
CA LEU A 86 -7.90 -0.60 -9.38
C LEU A 86 -7.03 -1.77 -9.84
N SER A 87 -7.65 -2.80 -10.38
CA SER A 87 -6.96 -4.03 -10.79
C SER A 87 -6.84 -4.10 -12.31
N PHE A 88 -5.72 -4.58 -12.81
CA PHE A 88 -5.47 -4.78 -14.23
C PHE A 88 -4.79 -6.13 -14.46
N GLN A 89 -5.39 -6.97 -15.29
CA GLN A 89 -4.78 -8.17 -15.84
C GLN A 89 -4.06 -7.84 -17.15
N ASP A 90 -2.89 -8.43 -17.35
CA ASP A 90 -2.06 -8.24 -18.55
C ASP A 90 -1.88 -6.74 -18.89
N PHE A 91 -1.46 -5.98 -17.89
CA PHE A 91 -1.35 -4.53 -17.89
C PHE A 91 -0.49 -4.00 -19.04
N LYS A 92 -1.11 -3.20 -19.91
CA LYS A 92 -0.48 -2.65 -21.13
C LYS A 92 0.18 -1.27 -20.97
N GLY A 93 0.16 -0.68 -19.78
CA GLY A 93 0.78 0.63 -19.53
C GLY A 93 -0.16 1.82 -19.71
N VAL A 94 0.25 2.80 -20.53
CA VAL A 94 -0.53 4.03 -20.78
C VAL A 94 -1.73 3.71 -21.65
N GLY A 95 -2.92 4.18 -21.24
CA GLY A 95 -4.16 3.91 -21.96
C GLY A 95 -5.41 4.25 -21.16
N THR A 96 -6.56 4.05 -21.80
CA THR A 96 -7.87 4.10 -21.14
C THR A 96 -8.41 2.68 -21.06
N TYR A 97 -8.72 2.26 -19.84
CA TYR A 97 -9.24 0.95 -19.47
C TYR A 97 -10.70 1.10 -19.05
N ASN A 98 -11.52 0.10 -19.37
CA ASN A 98 -12.89 0.05 -18.89
C ASN A 98 -12.87 -0.40 -17.43
N ALA A 99 -13.48 0.38 -16.52
CA ALA A 99 -13.45 0.06 -15.09
C ALA A 99 -14.31 -1.15 -14.72
N ALA A 100 -15.16 -1.65 -15.63
CA ALA A 100 -16.09 -2.75 -15.39
C ALA A 100 -15.75 -4.00 -16.23
N ASP A 101 -14.52 -4.10 -16.72
CA ASP A 101 -14.06 -5.24 -17.51
C ASP A 101 -13.52 -6.35 -16.60
N LEU A 102 -13.48 -7.59 -17.12
CA LEU A 102 -12.86 -8.71 -16.43
C LEU A 102 -11.35 -8.53 -16.27
N ILE A 103 -10.72 -7.88 -17.24
CA ILE A 103 -9.27 -7.63 -17.27
C ILE A 103 -8.87 -6.28 -16.67
N SER A 104 -9.83 -5.39 -16.39
CA SER A 104 -9.57 -4.15 -15.69
C SER A 104 -10.78 -3.75 -14.87
N SER A 105 -10.62 -3.64 -13.56
CA SER A 105 -11.74 -3.41 -12.65
C SER A 105 -11.46 -2.30 -11.64
N GLY A 106 -12.51 -1.53 -11.34
CA GLY A 106 -12.53 -0.55 -10.25
C GLY A 106 -13.40 -1.05 -9.11
N THR A 107 -12.89 -0.99 -7.89
CA THR A 107 -13.64 -1.34 -6.68
C THR A 107 -13.53 -0.20 -5.67
N TYR A 108 -14.65 0.13 -5.03
CA TYR A 108 -14.68 1.02 -3.87
C TYR A 108 -15.12 0.24 -2.64
N ILE A 109 -14.36 0.39 -1.55
CA ILE A 109 -14.66 -0.21 -0.25
C ILE A 109 -15.22 0.90 0.65
N ALA A 110 -16.41 0.71 1.18
CA ALA A 110 -17.07 1.67 2.08
C ALA A 110 -16.80 1.40 3.57
N GLY A 111 -16.37 0.19 3.91
CA GLY A 111 -16.18 -0.31 5.26
C GLY A 111 -15.47 -1.67 5.28
N ILE A 112 -15.16 -2.16 6.49
CA ILE A 112 -14.42 -3.43 6.68
C ILE A 112 -15.23 -4.46 7.48
N THR A 113 -16.51 -4.20 7.76
CA THR A 113 -17.30 -5.02 8.68
C THR A 113 -17.98 -6.17 7.96
N ASN A 114 -18.48 -5.95 6.75
CA ASN A 114 -19.06 -6.98 5.90
C ASN A 114 -18.56 -6.80 4.46
N PRO A 115 -17.60 -7.62 3.99
CA PRO A 115 -17.00 -7.43 2.66
C PRO A 115 -18.01 -7.55 1.51
N TYR A 116 -19.15 -8.23 1.70
CA TYR A 116 -20.18 -8.33 0.65
C TYR A 116 -21.01 -7.04 0.53
N ALA A 117 -21.38 -6.45 1.66
CA ALA A 117 -22.16 -5.21 1.69
C ALA A 117 -21.28 -3.96 1.51
N ASP A 118 -20.02 -4.02 1.91
CA ASP A 118 -19.11 -2.88 1.94
C ASP A 118 -18.28 -2.73 0.65
N ALA A 119 -18.20 -3.78 -0.19
CA ALA A 119 -17.49 -3.73 -1.47
C ALA A 119 -18.44 -3.40 -2.63
N TYR A 120 -18.10 -2.34 -3.38
CA TYR A 120 -18.83 -1.88 -4.55
C TYR A 120 -17.96 -2.09 -5.78
N TYR A 121 -18.42 -2.92 -6.71
CA TYR A 121 -17.71 -3.27 -7.95
C TYR A 121 -18.22 -2.42 -9.10
N ALA A 122 -17.32 -1.85 -9.88
CA ALA A 122 -17.68 -1.01 -11.02
C ALA A 122 -18.50 -1.79 -12.06
N GLU A 123 -19.66 -1.23 -12.45
CA GLU A 123 -20.49 -1.72 -13.56
C GLU A 123 -20.29 -0.90 -14.83
N THR A 124 -19.84 0.35 -14.68
CA THR A 124 -19.50 1.24 -15.80
C THR A 124 -18.42 2.22 -15.36
N GLY A 125 -17.63 2.73 -16.30
CA GLY A 125 -16.66 3.78 -16.03
C GLY A 125 -15.34 3.56 -16.74
N THR A 126 -14.35 4.39 -16.40
CA THR A 126 -13.03 4.31 -16.99
C THR A 126 -11.93 4.52 -15.95
N ILE A 127 -10.80 3.88 -16.21
CA ILE A 127 -9.53 4.14 -15.54
C ILE A 127 -8.56 4.57 -16.62
N LYS A 128 -7.96 5.76 -16.49
CA LYS A 128 -7.03 6.31 -17.48
C LYS A 128 -5.63 6.41 -16.89
N ILE A 129 -4.70 5.63 -17.44
CA ILE A 129 -3.28 5.76 -17.14
C ILE A 129 -2.69 6.78 -18.11
N THR A 130 -2.21 7.89 -17.58
CA THR A 130 -1.60 8.97 -18.38
C THR A 130 -0.09 8.90 -18.41
N THR A 131 0.53 8.36 -17.36
CA THR A 131 1.98 8.14 -17.27
C THR A 131 2.24 6.78 -16.65
N TYR A 132 3.13 6.00 -17.28
CA TYR A 132 3.69 4.78 -16.70
C TYR A 132 5.15 4.64 -17.13
N ASN A 133 6.06 4.56 -16.17
CA ASN A 133 7.49 4.31 -16.38
C ASN A 133 8.07 3.61 -15.14
N SER A 134 9.39 3.42 -15.08
CA SER A 134 10.04 2.73 -13.95
C SER A 134 9.94 3.45 -12.59
N LYS A 135 9.48 4.70 -12.55
CA LYS A 135 9.45 5.53 -11.34
C LYS A 135 8.05 5.84 -10.84
N VAL A 136 7.07 5.92 -11.73
CA VAL A 136 5.73 6.43 -11.38
C VAL A 136 4.66 5.86 -12.30
N ILE A 137 3.46 5.69 -11.74
CA ILE A 137 2.21 5.54 -12.47
C ILE A 137 1.23 6.65 -12.07
N ILE A 138 0.68 7.36 -13.06
CA ILE A 138 -0.23 8.50 -12.86
C ILE A 138 -1.48 8.28 -13.68
N GLY A 139 -2.63 8.54 -13.08
CA GLY A 139 -3.89 8.35 -13.76
C GLY A 139 -5.08 9.01 -13.09
N THR A 140 -6.22 8.85 -13.75
CA THR A 140 -7.52 9.27 -13.26
C THR A 140 -8.51 8.11 -13.35
N PHE A 141 -9.58 8.16 -12.58
CA PHE A 141 -10.65 7.17 -12.65
C PHE A 141 -12.01 7.79 -12.33
N GLU A 142 -13.04 7.24 -12.93
CA GLU A 142 -14.43 7.54 -12.63
C GLU A 142 -15.26 6.30 -12.97
N PHE A 143 -16.17 5.92 -12.09
CA PHE A 143 -17.02 4.76 -12.31
C PHE A 143 -18.28 4.78 -11.44
N LYS A 144 -19.29 4.03 -11.86
CA LYS A 144 -20.43 3.68 -11.01
C LYS A 144 -20.23 2.25 -10.55
N ALA A 145 -20.36 2.03 -9.25
CA ALA A 145 -20.12 0.73 -8.63
C ALA A 145 -21.33 0.27 -7.82
N VAL A 146 -21.53 -1.05 -7.76
CA VAL A 146 -22.68 -1.69 -7.11
C VAL A 146 -22.20 -2.78 -6.18
N ASN A 147 -22.79 -2.88 -4.98
CA ASN A 147 -22.52 -3.96 -4.04
C ASN A 147 -23.49 -5.15 -4.24
N THR A 148 -23.33 -6.22 -3.46
CA THR A 148 -24.21 -7.40 -3.60
C THR A 148 -25.67 -7.15 -3.24
N ASP A 149 -25.96 -6.07 -2.51
CA ASP A 149 -27.31 -5.66 -2.11
C ASP A 149 -27.97 -4.73 -3.16
N GLY A 150 -27.27 -4.41 -4.25
CA GLY A 150 -27.75 -3.51 -5.30
C GLY A 150 -27.61 -2.02 -4.95
N ALA A 151 -26.96 -1.66 -3.85
CA ALA A 151 -26.66 -0.29 -3.51
C ALA A 151 -25.59 0.27 -4.47
N VAL A 152 -25.80 1.50 -4.93
CA VAL A 152 -24.95 2.15 -5.94
C VAL A 152 -24.10 3.24 -5.32
N LYS A 153 -22.83 3.32 -5.74
CA LYS A 153 -21.91 4.43 -5.49
C LYS A 153 -21.45 5.06 -6.78
N THR A 154 -21.41 6.39 -6.80
CA THR A 154 -20.88 7.17 -7.93
C THR A 154 -19.52 7.73 -7.57
N ILE A 155 -18.47 7.24 -8.23
CA ILE A 155 -17.08 7.64 -8.03
C ILE A 155 -16.69 8.58 -9.17
N THR A 156 -16.31 9.81 -8.82
CA THR A 156 -15.96 10.87 -9.78
C THR A 156 -14.68 11.57 -9.36
N GLU A 157 -14.05 12.28 -10.31
CA GLU A 157 -12.84 13.06 -10.04
C GLU A 157 -11.72 12.24 -9.37
N GLY A 158 -11.68 10.93 -9.65
CA GLY A 158 -10.65 10.04 -9.15
C GLY A 158 -9.32 10.37 -9.79
N GLN A 159 -8.27 10.48 -8.98
CA GLN A 159 -6.91 10.74 -9.42
C GLN A 159 -5.91 10.00 -8.53
N PHE A 160 -4.79 9.61 -9.13
CA PHE A 160 -3.68 9.04 -8.38
C PHE A 160 -2.33 9.37 -9.01
N VAL A 161 -1.33 9.45 -8.14
CA VAL A 161 0.09 9.46 -8.47
C VAL A 161 0.69 8.42 -7.55
N ILE A 162 1.28 7.35 -8.09
CA ILE A 162 1.90 6.31 -7.30
C ILE A 162 3.36 6.20 -7.70
N THR A 163 4.25 6.40 -6.74
CA THR A 163 5.67 6.15 -6.93
C THR A 163 5.91 4.65 -7.02
N LEU A 164 6.56 4.22 -8.10
CA LEU A 164 7.02 2.86 -8.35
C LEU A 164 8.49 2.66 -8.00
N GLU A 165 9.21 3.75 -7.72
CA GLU A 165 10.51 3.64 -7.07
C GLU A 165 10.28 2.94 -5.73
N PRO A 166 11.08 1.91 -5.40
CA PRO A 166 11.06 1.34 -4.06
C PRO A 166 11.16 2.49 -3.08
N ILE A 167 10.23 2.58 -2.12
CA ILE A 167 10.41 3.49 -0.99
C ILE A 167 11.78 3.11 -0.46
N PRO A 168 12.76 4.04 -0.46
CA PRO A 168 14.06 3.71 0.08
C PRO A 168 13.78 3.18 1.48
N GLY A 169 14.11 1.90 1.71
CA GLY A 169 14.16 1.39 3.07
C GLY A 169 14.99 2.37 3.90
N PRO A 170 14.74 2.48 5.22
CA PRO A 170 15.45 3.45 6.06
C PRO A 170 16.93 3.43 5.69
N THR A 171 17.42 4.59 5.22
CA THR A 171 18.66 4.67 4.43
C THR A 171 19.75 3.87 5.14
N PRO A 172 20.25 2.79 4.53
CA PRO A 172 21.25 1.97 5.18
C PRO A 172 22.47 2.81 5.53
N GLY A 173 22.93 2.74 6.78
CA GLY A 173 24.29 3.18 7.10
C GLY A 173 24.49 4.62 7.56
N GLN A 174 23.47 5.43 7.86
CA GLN A 174 23.70 6.70 8.57
C GLN A 174 23.61 6.50 10.09
N GLY A 175 24.55 5.72 10.64
CA GLY A 175 24.60 5.43 12.06
C GLY A 175 25.60 4.33 12.43
N THR A 176 25.94 4.25 13.71
CA THR A 176 26.73 3.14 14.27
C THR A 176 25.90 1.86 14.25
N SER A 177 26.47 0.76 13.76
CA SER A 177 25.85 -0.57 13.84
C SER A 177 25.48 -0.91 15.28
N ASN A 178 24.17 -0.89 15.56
CA ASN A 178 23.56 -1.10 16.87
C ASN A 178 22.64 -2.34 16.89
N MET A 179 22.62 -3.08 15.77
CA MET A 179 21.93 -4.34 15.60
C MET A 179 22.82 -5.32 14.80
N SER A 180 22.74 -6.61 15.10
CA SER A 180 23.48 -7.64 14.38
C SER A 180 22.76 -8.97 14.46
N ALA A 181 22.93 -9.84 13.46
CA ALA A 181 22.47 -11.22 13.49
C ALA A 181 23.37 -12.11 12.61
N LYS A 182 23.24 -13.42 12.72
CA LYS A 182 23.75 -14.38 11.74
C LYS A 182 22.61 -14.77 10.80
N VAL A 183 22.78 -14.52 9.50
CA VAL A 183 21.88 -14.97 8.44
C VAL A 183 22.51 -16.21 7.80
N ASP A 184 21.88 -17.36 7.97
CA ASP A 184 22.42 -18.67 7.55
C ASP A 184 23.87 -18.88 8.04
N GLY A 185 24.13 -18.51 9.29
CA GLY A 185 25.45 -18.58 9.93
C GLY A 185 26.40 -17.43 9.61
N THR A 186 26.10 -16.59 8.61
CA THR A 186 26.94 -15.44 8.23
C THR A 186 26.61 -14.21 9.07
N SER A 187 27.59 -13.72 9.82
CA SER A 187 27.41 -12.51 10.65
C SER A 187 27.17 -11.28 9.77
N THR A 188 26.07 -10.59 10.06
CA THR A 188 25.65 -9.37 9.38
C THR A 188 25.33 -8.31 10.43
N ASN A 189 25.92 -7.13 10.25
CA ASN A 189 25.69 -5.94 11.06
C ASN A 189 24.63 -5.07 10.39
N PHE A 190 23.76 -4.45 11.17
CA PHE A 190 22.67 -3.61 10.68
C PHE A 190 22.66 -2.27 11.40
N VAL A 191 22.26 -1.23 10.68
CA VAL A 191 21.81 0.02 11.30
C VAL A 191 20.36 -0.17 11.69
N GLY A 192 20.14 -0.30 12.98
CA GLY A 192 18.85 -0.56 13.60
C GLY A 192 18.13 0.72 14.03
N GLN A 193 16.81 0.69 13.89
CA GLN A 193 15.87 1.67 14.41
C GLN A 193 14.65 0.94 14.98
N ALA A 194 13.95 1.58 15.90
CA ALA A 194 12.72 1.04 16.45
C ALA A 194 11.64 2.13 16.58
N GLY A 195 10.39 1.71 16.53
CA GLY A 195 9.22 2.58 16.66
C GLY A 195 8.12 1.89 17.45
N LEU A 196 7.53 2.60 18.41
CA LEU A 196 6.38 2.16 19.17
C LEU A 196 5.14 2.92 18.72
N VAL A 197 4.15 2.21 18.21
CA VAL A 197 2.81 2.73 17.94
C VAL A 197 1.91 2.33 19.10
N LYS A 198 1.23 3.30 19.70
CA LYS A 198 0.18 3.07 20.69
C LYS A 198 -1.17 3.28 20.03
N SER A 199 -2.01 2.25 20.00
CA SER A 199 -3.37 2.30 19.49
C SER A 199 -4.33 1.71 20.53
N ALA A 200 -5.43 2.41 20.80
CA ALA A 200 -6.50 1.88 21.66
C ALA A 200 -7.22 0.70 21.00
N ALA A 201 -7.32 0.67 19.67
CA ALA A 201 -8.05 -0.36 18.93
C ALA A 201 -7.19 -1.60 18.65
N LEU A 202 -5.91 -1.41 18.31
CA LEU A 202 -5.01 -2.48 17.86
C LEU A 202 -3.99 -2.93 18.92
N GLY A 203 -4.00 -2.29 20.08
CA GLY A 203 -2.96 -2.46 21.10
C GLY A 203 -1.66 -1.73 20.74
N ASN A 204 -0.63 -1.94 21.55
CA ASN A 204 0.70 -1.38 21.30
C ASN A 204 1.45 -2.25 20.28
N MET A 205 2.11 -1.63 19.31
CA MET A 205 2.92 -2.34 18.31
C MET A 205 4.34 -1.78 18.31
N MET A 206 5.33 -2.64 18.60
CA MET A 206 6.75 -2.28 18.51
C MET A 206 7.31 -2.83 17.21
N THR A 207 7.88 -1.98 16.38
CA THR A 207 8.56 -2.36 15.14
C THR A 207 10.05 -2.12 15.32
N ILE A 208 10.87 -3.13 15.06
CA ILE A 208 12.33 -3.07 15.04
C ILE A 208 12.78 -3.35 13.61
N VAL A 209 13.58 -2.46 13.03
CA VAL A 209 14.08 -2.59 11.66
C VAL A 209 15.59 -2.41 11.66
N GLY A 210 16.32 -3.31 11.04
CA GLY A 210 17.74 -3.18 10.76
C GLY A 210 18.02 -3.20 9.26
N THR A 211 18.85 -2.29 8.76
CA THR A 211 19.25 -2.27 7.33
C THR A 211 20.77 -2.41 7.14
N ASN A 212 21.16 -3.09 6.06
CA ASN A 212 22.54 -3.22 5.58
C ASN A 212 22.53 -3.24 4.04
N GLY A 213 22.76 -2.07 3.42
CA GLY A 213 22.57 -1.90 1.99
C GLY A 213 21.14 -2.29 1.59
N VAL A 214 21.01 -3.18 0.60
CA VAL A 214 19.70 -3.65 0.13
C VAL A 214 19.00 -4.63 1.08
N LYS A 215 19.72 -5.13 2.10
CA LYS A 215 19.20 -6.10 3.06
C LYS A 215 18.44 -5.40 4.18
N ALA A 216 17.32 -5.98 4.59
CA ALA A 216 16.56 -5.53 5.75
C ALA A 216 16.20 -6.70 6.66
N LEU A 217 16.16 -6.46 7.96
CA LEU A 217 15.63 -7.36 8.96
C LEU A 217 14.56 -6.62 9.74
N THR A 218 13.36 -7.17 9.80
CA THR A 218 12.24 -6.56 10.54
C THR A 218 11.72 -7.53 11.58
N VAL A 219 11.44 -7.00 12.78
CA VAL A 219 10.71 -7.72 13.83
C VAL A 219 9.57 -6.83 14.30
N ILE A 220 8.34 -7.33 14.23
CA ILE A 220 7.13 -6.63 14.70
C ILE A 220 6.62 -7.38 15.92
N ILE A 221 6.39 -6.68 17.02
CA ILE A 221 5.80 -7.22 18.25
C ILE A 221 4.38 -6.67 18.39
N TYR A 222 3.40 -7.57 18.40
CA TYR A 222 2.00 -7.23 18.64
C TYR A 222 1.73 -7.14 20.13
N ASN A 223 0.80 -6.26 20.51
CA ASN A 223 0.41 -6.05 21.91
C ASN A 223 1.60 -5.86 22.85
N TYR A 224 2.61 -5.10 22.42
CA TYR A 224 3.87 -4.90 23.14
C TYR A 224 3.66 -4.47 24.60
N LYS A 225 4.22 -5.25 25.54
CA LYS A 225 4.05 -5.07 27.00
C LYS A 225 5.32 -4.63 27.72
N GLY A 226 6.40 -4.37 26.98
CA GLY A 226 7.72 -4.05 27.56
C GLY A 226 8.64 -5.27 27.61
N ASN A 227 9.37 -5.43 28.71
CA ASN A 227 10.32 -6.52 28.90
C ASN A 227 9.59 -7.88 28.91
N GLY A 228 10.24 -8.90 28.36
CA GLY A 228 9.68 -10.25 28.32
C GLY A 228 10.14 -11.03 27.10
N THR A 229 9.62 -12.26 27.01
CA THR A 229 9.79 -13.13 25.85
C THR A 229 8.52 -13.08 25.02
N TYR A 230 8.70 -12.97 23.71
CA TYR A 230 7.66 -12.95 22.69
C TYR A 230 7.95 -14.10 21.72
N ASP A 231 6.98 -14.97 21.50
CA ASP A 231 7.11 -16.04 20.51
C ASP A 231 6.94 -15.44 19.09
N ILE A 232 7.87 -15.78 18.18
CA ILE A 232 7.82 -15.31 16.78
C ILE A 232 6.95 -16.29 15.99
N ASP A 233 5.68 -15.90 15.84
CA ASP A 233 4.55 -16.54 15.14
C ASP A 233 3.19 -16.08 15.71
N ILE A 234 3.14 -15.87 17.03
CA ILE A 234 1.94 -15.52 17.81
C ILE A 234 2.03 -14.09 18.30
N ASP A 235 3.08 -13.78 19.07
CA ASP A 235 3.23 -12.47 19.71
C ASP A 235 4.02 -11.50 18.83
N ALA A 236 4.84 -12.03 17.93
CA ALA A 236 5.68 -11.26 17.03
C ALA A 236 5.77 -11.91 15.65
N GLN A 237 6.17 -11.11 14.65
CA GLN A 237 6.56 -11.57 13.31
C GLN A 237 7.99 -11.14 13.01
N GLY A 238 8.76 -12.05 12.41
CA GLY A 238 10.12 -11.80 11.94
C GLY A 238 10.18 -11.90 10.42
N SER A 239 10.86 -10.95 9.78
CA SER A 239 11.13 -11.02 8.34
C SER A 239 12.54 -10.59 8.01
N TYR A 240 13.01 -11.07 6.86
CA TYR A 240 14.29 -10.72 6.30
C TYR A 240 14.15 -10.54 4.79
N ASN A 241 14.70 -9.45 4.28
CA ASN A 241 14.83 -9.16 2.86
C ASN A 241 16.31 -9.24 2.51
N GLU A 242 16.66 -10.17 1.62
CA GLU A 242 18.01 -10.27 1.07
C GLU A 242 18.27 -9.18 0.03
N ASP A 243 17.23 -8.80 -0.69
CA ASP A 243 17.19 -7.72 -1.66
C ASP A 243 15.75 -7.16 -1.76
N GLN A 244 15.50 -6.31 -2.75
CA GLN A 244 14.19 -5.68 -3.00
C GLN A 244 13.30 -6.48 -3.98
N SER A 245 13.66 -7.73 -4.28
CA SER A 245 12.89 -8.61 -5.16
C SER A 245 11.87 -9.43 -4.38
N GLN A 246 10.85 -9.93 -5.08
CA GLN A 246 9.88 -10.86 -4.53
C GLN A 246 10.55 -12.15 -4.02
N THR A 247 11.49 -12.68 -4.79
CA THR A 247 12.21 -13.92 -4.47
C THR A 247 13.20 -13.78 -3.31
N GLY A 248 13.59 -12.54 -2.98
CA GLY A 248 14.49 -12.22 -1.87
C GLY A 248 13.78 -11.86 -0.56
N SER A 249 12.47 -12.09 -0.46
CA SER A 249 11.65 -11.74 0.70
C SER A 249 11.28 -12.97 1.53
N TYR A 250 11.53 -12.93 2.83
CA TYR A 250 11.33 -14.05 3.75
C TYR A 250 10.58 -13.58 5.00
N ALA A 251 9.57 -14.32 5.46
CA ALA A 251 8.82 -13.99 6.67
C ALA A 251 8.42 -15.23 7.47
N SER A 252 8.38 -15.12 8.80
CA SER A 252 7.84 -16.15 9.68
C SER A 252 6.36 -16.43 9.39
N GLU A 253 5.97 -17.69 9.37
CA GLU A 253 4.57 -18.10 9.18
C GLU A 253 3.73 -17.87 10.45
N THR A 254 2.55 -17.28 10.28
CA THR A 254 1.59 -17.11 11.38
C THR A 254 1.12 -18.46 11.91
N GLY A 255 1.18 -18.67 13.23
CA GLY A 255 0.72 -19.89 13.89
C GLY A 255 1.69 -21.07 13.84
N VAL A 256 2.91 -20.88 13.30
CA VAL A 256 3.98 -21.88 13.34
C VAL A 256 5.14 -21.30 14.12
N LYS A 257 5.42 -21.82 15.32
CA LYS A 257 6.52 -21.31 16.16
C LYS A 257 7.86 -21.41 15.46
N THR A 258 8.31 -20.27 14.92
CA THR A 258 9.53 -20.20 14.10
C THR A 258 10.74 -19.71 14.89
N GLY A 259 10.52 -19.11 16.06
CA GLY A 259 11.58 -18.45 16.79
C GLY A 259 11.14 -17.80 18.09
N LYS A 260 12.02 -16.99 18.66
CA LYS A 260 11.78 -16.22 19.87
C LYS A 260 12.45 -14.86 19.81
N LEU A 261 11.81 -13.88 20.42
CA LEU A 261 12.34 -12.55 20.70
C LEU A 261 12.35 -12.33 22.21
N ILE A 262 13.46 -11.84 22.75
CA ILE A 262 13.60 -11.54 24.17
C ILE A 262 13.95 -10.06 24.32
N ILE A 263 13.04 -9.30 24.94
CA ILE A 263 13.27 -7.91 25.33
C ILE A 263 13.86 -7.90 26.74
N THR A 264 15.15 -7.63 26.83
CA THR A 264 15.90 -7.64 28.09
C THR A 264 15.81 -6.30 28.82
N SER A 265 15.61 -5.20 28.08
CA SER A 265 15.44 -3.87 28.66
C SER A 265 14.57 -3.01 27.75
N SER A 266 13.64 -2.27 28.35
CA SER A 266 12.83 -1.25 27.69
C SER A 266 12.67 -0.08 28.63
N SER A 267 12.94 1.11 28.10
CA SER A 267 12.67 2.39 28.75
C SER A 267 11.66 3.17 27.91
N THR A 268 11.43 4.44 28.22
CA THR A 268 10.59 5.33 27.41
C THR A 268 11.19 5.67 26.04
N THR A 269 12.51 5.47 25.86
CA THR A 269 13.22 5.88 24.64
C THR A 269 14.20 4.84 24.10
N THR A 270 14.39 3.72 24.80
CA THR A 270 15.35 2.69 24.42
C THR A 270 14.78 1.29 24.56
N VAL A 271 15.19 0.37 23.69
CA VAL A 271 14.82 -1.04 23.71
C VAL A 271 16.03 -1.91 23.38
N LYS A 272 16.25 -2.95 24.17
CA LYS A 272 17.33 -3.91 24.01
C LYS A 272 16.80 -5.32 24.03
N GLY A 273 17.42 -6.20 23.25
CA GLY A 273 16.98 -7.57 23.19
C GLY A 273 17.79 -8.45 22.26
N THR A 274 17.34 -9.69 22.17
CA THR A 274 17.87 -10.72 21.28
C THR A 274 16.75 -11.39 20.53
N PHE A 275 17.05 -11.93 19.34
CA PHE A 275 16.07 -12.66 18.54
C PHE A 275 16.72 -13.79 17.75
N GLU A 276 15.91 -14.79 17.45
CA GLU A 276 16.23 -15.87 16.50
C GLU A 276 14.93 -16.36 15.87
N PHE A 277 14.94 -16.68 14.59
CA PHE A 277 13.79 -17.25 13.89
C PHE A 277 14.19 -17.91 12.57
N VAL A 278 13.29 -18.72 12.03
CA VAL A 278 13.37 -19.26 10.67
C VAL A 278 12.26 -18.62 9.83
N ALA A 279 12.63 -18.04 8.69
CA ALA A 279 11.70 -17.38 7.78
C ALA A 279 11.70 -18.10 6.42
N PRO A 280 10.62 -18.82 6.04
CA PRO A 280 10.44 -19.30 4.68
C PRO A 280 10.32 -18.15 3.68
N ASN A 281 10.54 -18.47 2.41
CA ASN A 281 10.35 -17.53 1.31
C ASN A 281 8.86 -17.15 1.21
N MET A 282 8.59 -15.86 1.01
CA MET A 282 7.22 -15.38 0.82
C MET A 282 6.66 -15.76 -0.57
N ASP A 283 7.53 -16.07 -1.53
CA ASP A 283 7.14 -16.76 -2.75
C ASP A 283 6.93 -18.25 -2.45
N THR A 284 5.67 -18.66 -2.37
CA THR A 284 5.26 -20.03 -2.01
C THR A 284 5.63 -21.09 -3.04
N PHE A 285 6.08 -20.68 -4.24
CA PHE A 285 6.65 -21.62 -5.22
C PHE A 285 8.10 -21.98 -4.90
N LEU A 286 8.76 -21.22 -4.01
CA LEU A 286 10.13 -21.46 -3.57
C LEU A 286 10.14 -22.12 -2.19
N SER A 287 10.79 -23.28 -2.07
CA SER A 287 10.99 -23.96 -0.77
C SER A 287 12.18 -23.42 0.03
N THR A 288 12.75 -22.28 -0.38
CA THR A 288 13.89 -21.67 0.29
C THR A 288 13.48 -21.03 1.61
N LYS A 289 14.43 -20.90 2.53
CA LYS A 289 14.23 -20.25 3.83
C LYS A 289 15.52 -19.61 4.30
N LYS A 290 15.40 -18.65 5.22
CA LYS A 290 16.53 -18.04 5.93
C LYS A 290 16.45 -18.38 7.40
N THR A 291 17.59 -18.73 7.97
CA THR A 291 17.73 -19.02 9.40
C THR A 291 18.49 -17.87 10.06
N ILE A 292 17.81 -17.16 10.95
CA ILE A 292 18.30 -15.99 11.65
C ILE A 292 18.64 -16.39 13.08
N THR A 293 19.91 -16.28 13.46
CA THR A 293 20.39 -16.63 14.80
C THR A 293 21.24 -15.52 15.39
N GLU A 294 21.47 -15.57 16.70
CA GLU A 294 22.33 -14.62 17.43
C GLU A 294 21.95 -13.15 17.16
N GLY A 295 20.67 -12.89 16.89
CA GLY A 295 20.13 -11.56 16.74
C GLY A 295 20.28 -10.79 18.04
N LYS A 296 20.82 -9.58 17.99
CA LYS A 296 20.91 -8.66 19.13
C LYS A 296 20.74 -7.22 18.66
N PHE A 297 20.16 -6.40 19.53
CA PHE A 297 19.96 -4.98 19.26
C PHE A 297 19.98 -4.15 20.55
N ASP A 298 20.40 -2.90 20.41
CA ASP A 298 20.37 -1.87 21.45
C ASP A 298 20.00 -0.55 20.78
N LEU A 299 18.71 -0.22 20.80
CA LEU A 299 18.13 0.80 19.93
C LEU A 299 17.46 1.90 20.74
N SER A 300 17.57 3.13 20.26
CA SER A 300 16.59 4.16 20.60
C SER A 300 15.32 3.96 19.78
N TYR A 301 14.16 4.32 20.33
CA TYR A 301 12.89 4.26 19.62
C TYR A 301 12.03 5.50 19.84
N THR A 302 11.21 5.81 18.84
CA THR A 302 10.21 6.89 18.89
C THR A 302 8.83 6.34 19.20
N THR A 303 7.99 7.11 19.90
CA THR A 303 6.59 6.72 20.18
C THR A 303 5.62 7.59 19.37
N ILE A 304 4.66 6.94 18.70
CA ILE A 304 3.53 7.57 18.03
C ILE A 304 2.25 7.09 18.73
N THR A 305 1.34 8.01 19.03
CA THR A 305 0.01 7.70 19.58
C THR A 305 -1.03 7.98 18.50
N MET A 306 -1.86 6.98 18.20
CA MET A 306 -3.00 7.08 17.28
C MET A 306 -4.32 6.97 18.03
#